data_AF-A0A436VE00-F1
#
_entry.id   AF-A0A436VE00-F1
#
_cell.length_a   1.000
_cell.length_b   1.000
_cell.length_c   1.000
_cell.angle_alpha   90.00
_cell.angle_beta   90.00
_cell.angle_gamma   90.00
#
_symmetry.space_group_name_H-M   'P 1'
#
loop_
_entity.id
_entity.type
_entity.pdbx_description
1 polymer ?
#
loop_
_entity_poly.entity_id
_entity_poly.type
_entity_poly.pdbx_seq_one_letter_code
_entity_poly.pdbx_strand_id
1 'polypeptide(L)'
;MELPAPLRQGVERLLENVPLQALKQAARTLSDRYRAELRDGRLHMAEDMAVKAYLATRLPATYAAVRASLDALAEARPDFQPRTLLDIGAGPGTMLWATLD
;
A
#
# COMPACT_ATOMS: atom_id res chain seq x y z
N MET A 1 -0.31 -13.78 4.12
CA MET A 1 -1.65 -13.35 3.72
C MET A 1 -1.58 -12.87 2.29
N GLU A 2 -2.43 -13.38 1.41
CA GLU A 2 -2.49 -12.92 0.01
C GLU A 2 -3.38 -11.69 -0.12
N LEU A 3 -3.20 -10.92 -1.18
CA LEU A 3 -4.12 -9.84 -1.53
C LEU A 3 -5.45 -10.41 -2.05
N PRO A 4 -6.59 -9.74 -1.82
CA PRO A 4 -7.86 -10.08 -2.44
C PRO A 4 -7.72 -10.11 -3.95
N ALA A 5 -8.37 -11.07 -4.61
CA ALA A 5 -8.23 -11.26 -6.06
C ALA A 5 -8.47 -9.98 -6.89
N PRO A 6 -9.50 -9.14 -6.62
CA PRO A 6 -9.71 -7.91 -7.37
C PRO A 6 -8.56 -6.90 -7.21
N LEU A 7 -8.01 -6.78 -6.01
CA LEU A 7 -6.88 -5.89 -5.73
C LEU A 7 -5.61 -6.40 -6.41
N ARG A 8 -5.31 -7.70 -6.28
CA ARG A 8 -4.17 -8.33 -6.95
C ARG A 8 -4.23 -8.12 -8.47
N GLN A 9 -5.37 -8.43 -9.10
CA GLN A 9 -5.58 -8.24 -10.53
C GLN A 9 -5.50 -6.76 -10.95
N GLY A 10 -5.95 -5.85 -10.10
CA GLY A 10 -5.78 -4.40 -10.33
C GLY A 10 -4.31 -4.01 -10.35
N VAL A 11 -3.52 -4.46 -9.38
CA VAL A 11 -2.07 -4.22 -9.32
C VAL A 11 -1.37 -4.84 -10.52
N GLU A 12 -1.67 -6.09 -10.86
CA GLU A 12 -1.08 -6.79 -12.02
C GLU A 12 -1.30 -6.02 -13.33
N ARG A 13 -2.54 -5.57 -13.60
CA ARG A 13 -2.86 -4.75 -14.78
C ARG A 13 -2.09 -3.43 -14.81
N LEU A 14 -1.93 -2.77 -13.66
CA LEU A 14 -1.18 -1.51 -13.58
C LEU A 14 0.34 -1.72 -13.79
N LEU A 15 0.85 -2.91 -13.49
CA LEU A 15 2.25 -3.27 -13.69
C LEU A 15 2.52 -3.93 -15.05
N GLU A 16 1.48 -4.19 -15.83
CA GLU A 16 1.59 -4.80 -17.14
C GLU A 16 2.46 -3.93 -18.08
N ASN A 17 3.34 -4.57 -18.84
CA ASN A 17 4.30 -3.92 -19.76
C ASN A 17 5.30 -2.94 -19.11
N VAL A 18 5.40 -2.90 -17.78
CA VAL A 18 6.41 -2.09 -17.08
C VAL A 18 7.75 -2.84 -17.08
N PRO A 19 8.84 -2.28 -17.63
CA PRO A 19 10.15 -2.94 -17.60
C PRO A 19 10.63 -3.15 -16.16
N LEU A 20 10.98 -4.40 -15.82
CA LEU A 20 11.39 -4.78 -14.46
C LEU A 20 12.55 -3.92 -13.94
N GLN A 21 13.51 -3.56 -14.79
CA GLN A 21 14.63 -2.71 -14.40
C GLN A 21 14.20 -1.29 -14.03
N ALA A 22 13.27 -0.71 -14.79
CA ALA A 22 12.72 0.60 -14.47
C ALA A 22 11.94 0.57 -13.14
N LEU A 23 11.16 -0.49 -12.92
CA LEU A 23 10.41 -0.68 -11.68
C LEU A 23 11.33 -0.83 -10.46
N LYS A 24 12.41 -1.62 -10.58
CA LYS A 24 13.43 -1.78 -9.53
C LYS A 24 14.12 -0.47 -9.20
N GLN A 25 14.50 0.32 -10.21
CA GLN A 25 15.14 1.62 -10.00
C GLN A 25 14.20 2.61 -9.31
N ALA A 26 12.93 2.66 -9.74
CA ALA A 26 11.90 3.47 -9.10
C ALA A 26 11.65 3.04 -7.64
N ALA A 27 11.59 1.74 -7.36
CA ALA A 27 11.43 1.22 -6.00
C ALA A 27 12.62 1.55 -5.08
N ARG A 28 13.85 1.51 -5.60
CA ARG A 28 15.04 1.94 -4.86
C ARG A 28 14.97 3.43 -4.53
N THR A 29 14.70 4.25 -5.53
CA THR A 29 14.57 5.71 -5.36
C THR A 29 13.48 6.07 -4.34
N LEU A 30 12.32 5.42 -4.42
CA LEU A 30 11.23 5.57 -3.46
C LEU A 30 11.66 5.18 -2.05
N SER A 31 12.34 4.04 -1.89
CA SER A 31 12.80 3.54 -0.59
C SER A 31 13.83 4.48 0.03
N ASP A 32 14.77 4.99 -0.76
CA ASP A 32 15.81 5.92 -0.30
C ASP A 32 15.17 7.24 0.18
N ARG A 33 14.18 7.77 -0.56
CA ARG A 33 13.43 8.97 -0.14
C ARG A 33 12.67 8.79 1.18
N TYR A 34 12.02 7.64 1.36
CA TYR A 34 11.31 7.33 2.62
C TYR A 34 12.28 7.19 3.80
N ARG A 35 13.43 6.54 3.61
CA ARG A 35 14.41 6.30 4.68
C ARG A 35 15.15 7.56 5.10
N ALA A 36 15.44 8.43 4.15
CA ALA A 36 16.11 9.70 4.40
C ALA A 36 15.16 10.78 4.96
N GLU A 37 13.86 10.46 5.16
CA GLU A 37 12.81 11.39 5.60
C GLU A 37 12.85 12.72 4.83
N LEU A 38 13.15 12.66 3.53
CA LEU A 38 13.32 13.86 2.72
C LEU A 38 11.98 14.59 2.59
N ARG A 39 11.86 15.70 3.34
CA ARG A 39 10.74 16.64 3.29
C ARG A 39 11.10 17.82 2.40
N ASP A 40 11.46 17.52 1.16
CA ASP A 40 11.81 18.51 0.12
C ASP A 40 10.57 19.17 -0.53
N GLY A 41 9.38 19.00 0.06
CA GLY A 41 8.10 19.47 -0.49
C GLY A 41 7.57 18.64 -1.66
N ARG A 42 8.32 17.66 -2.17
CA ARG A 42 7.85 16.78 -3.26
C ARG A 42 7.18 15.53 -2.69
N LEU A 43 5.98 15.23 -3.18
CA LEU A 43 5.27 14.01 -2.86
C LEU A 43 6.12 12.77 -3.24
N HIS A 44 6.18 11.77 -2.37
CA HIS A 44 6.89 10.52 -2.66
C HIS A 44 6.32 9.77 -3.87
N MET A 45 5.03 10.00 -4.19
CA MET A 45 4.29 9.43 -5.32
C MET A 45 3.99 10.50 -6.38
N ALA A 46 4.95 11.38 -6.68
CA ALA A 46 4.73 12.46 -7.65
C ALA A 46 4.64 11.97 -9.11
N GLU A 47 5.09 10.74 -9.40
CA GLU A 47 5.24 10.21 -10.76
C GLU A 47 4.61 8.82 -10.87
N ASP A 48 4.10 8.48 -12.06
CA ASP A 48 3.44 7.19 -12.35
C ASP A 48 4.34 5.98 -12.01
N MET A 49 5.63 6.06 -12.34
CA MET A 49 6.59 5.00 -12.00
C MET A 49 6.82 4.86 -10.49
N ALA A 50 6.72 5.95 -9.71
CA ALA A 50 6.81 5.88 -8.26
C ALA A 50 5.57 5.22 -7.65
N VAL A 51 4.38 5.50 -8.21
CA VAL A 51 3.12 4.83 -7.82
C VAL A 51 3.21 3.33 -8.11
N LYS A 52 3.61 2.95 -9.33
CA LYS A 52 3.80 1.53 -9.72
C LYS A 52 4.80 0.82 -8.82
N ALA A 53 5.93 1.47 -8.52
CA ALA A 53 6.92 0.93 -7.59
C ALA A 53 6.34 0.73 -6.18
N TYR A 54 5.52 1.65 -5.69
CA TYR A 54 4.85 1.52 -4.40
C TYR A 54 3.85 0.36 -4.41
N LEU A 55 3.02 0.23 -5.46
CA LEU A 55 2.06 -0.87 -5.60
C LEU A 55 2.77 -2.23 -5.59
N ALA A 56 3.92 -2.34 -6.27
CA ALA A 56 4.68 -3.58 -6.36
C ALA A 56 5.39 -3.95 -5.05
N THR A 57 5.88 -2.97 -4.29
CA THR A 57 6.85 -3.23 -3.20
C THR A 57 6.34 -2.92 -1.80
N ARG A 58 5.34 -2.04 -1.65
CA ARG A 58 4.83 -1.62 -0.34
C ARG A 58 3.40 -2.04 -0.09
N LEU A 59 2.51 -1.94 -1.07
CA LEU A 59 1.09 -2.26 -0.89
C LEU A 59 0.86 -3.67 -0.30
N PRO A 60 1.50 -4.77 -0.79
CA PRO A 60 1.28 -6.10 -0.23
C PRO A 60 1.71 -6.23 1.23
N ALA A 61 2.85 -5.64 1.58
CA ALA A 61 3.37 -5.67 2.94
C ALA A 61 2.50 -4.85 3.90
N THR A 62 2.09 -3.64 3.48
CA THR A 62 1.19 -2.78 4.25
C THR A 62 -0.19 -3.42 4.42
N TYR A 63 -0.72 -4.09 3.39
CA TYR A 63 -1.97 -4.83 3.48
C TYR A 63 -1.91 -5.90 4.58
N ALA A 64 -0.87 -6.75 4.53
CA ALA A 64 -0.69 -7.82 5.52
C ALA A 64 -0.51 -7.25 6.95
N ALA A 65 0.23 -6.15 7.11
CA ALA A 65 0.42 -5.51 8.40
C ALA A 65 -0.89 -4.93 8.97
N VAL A 66 -1.71 -4.29 8.12
CA VAL A 66 -3.02 -3.77 8.51
C VAL A 66 -3.94 -4.92 8.94
N ARG A 67 -4.03 -5.99 8.15
CA ARG A 67 -4.86 -7.14 8.49
C ARG A 67 -4.47 -7.77 9.81
N ALA A 68 -3.18 -8.00 10.04
CA ALA A 68 -2.70 -8.50 11.33
C ALA A 68 -3.07 -7.56 12.50
N SER A 69 -3.04 -6.25 12.27
CA SER A 69 -3.44 -5.27 13.29
C SER A 69 -4.95 -5.27 13.55
N LEU A 70 -5.76 -5.44 12.51
CA LEU A 70 -7.23 -5.57 12.64
C LEU A 70 -7.62 -6.87 13.33
N ASP A 71 -6.97 -7.98 13.01
CA ASP A 71 -7.20 -9.27 13.65
C ASP A 71 -6.86 -9.19 15.15
N ALA A 72 -5.73 -8.59 15.50
CA ALA A 72 -5.35 -8.35 16.90
C ALA A 72 -6.33 -7.41 17.64
N LEU A 73 -6.86 -6.40 16.95
CA LEU A 73 -7.88 -5.50 17.51
C LEU A 73 -9.19 -6.24 17.77
N ALA A 74 -9.63 -7.10 16.85
CA ALA A 74 -10.83 -7.90 16.99
C ALA A 74 -10.72 -8.89 18.17
N GLU A 75 -9.55 -9.49 18.37
CA GLU A 75 -9.27 -10.35 19.53
C GLU A 75 -9.29 -9.56 20.85
N ALA A 76 -8.62 -8.40 20.88
CA ALA A 76 -8.52 -7.58 22.09
C ALA A 76 -9.83 -6.89 22.46
N ARG A 77 -10.69 -6.57 21.48
CA ARG A 77 -11.95 -5.82 21.64
C ARG A 77 -13.07 -6.41 20.77
N PRO A 78 -13.65 -7.56 21.15
CA PRO A 78 -14.68 -8.23 20.33
C PRO A 78 -15.93 -7.38 20.06
N ASP A 79 -16.27 -6.46 20.96
CA ASP A 79 -17.45 -5.59 20.82
C ASP A 79 -17.18 -4.32 19.99
N PHE A 80 -15.96 -4.12 19.48
CA PHE A 80 -15.61 -2.93 18.70
C PHE A 80 -16.10 -3.07 17.25
N GLN A 81 -17.25 -2.46 16.95
CA GLN A 81 -17.90 -2.47 15.63
C GLN A 81 -18.03 -1.05 15.05
N PRO A 82 -16.92 -0.43 14.58
CA PRO A 82 -16.96 0.90 14.01
C PRO A 82 -17.81 0.93 12.73
N ARG A 83 -18.69 1.93 12.61
CA ARG A 83 -19.54 2.12 11.42
C ARG A 83 -18.91 3.00 10.35
N THR A 84 -17.85 3.72 10.69
CA THR A 84 -17.18 4.71 9.83
C THR A 84 -15.68 4.64 10.04
N LEU A 85 -14.91 4.83 8.96
CA LEU A 85 -13.45 4.86 8.95
C LEU A 85 -12.98 6.20 8.38
N LEU A 86 -11.99 6.83 9.04
CA LEU A 86 -11.23 7.95 8.50
C LEU A 86 -9.82 7.46 8.14
N ASP A 87 -9.46 7.54 6.86
CA ASP A 87 -8.16 7.13 6.33
C ASP A 87 -7.41 8.35 5.75
N ILE A 88 -6.50 8.92 6.54
CA ILE A 88 -5.76 10.13 6.17
C ILE A 88 -4.54 9.75 5.35
N GLY A 89 -4.45 10.24 4.12
CA GLY A 89 -3.36 9.88 3.21
C GLY A 89 -3.50 8.46 2.67
N ALA A 90 -4.74 8.02 2.43
CA ALA A 90 -5.10 6.66 2.01
C ALA A 90 -4.31 6.09 0.84
N GLY A 91 -3.75 6.93 -0.04
CA GLY A 91 -2.94 6.49 -1.18
C GLY A 91 -3.72 5.49 -2.06
N PRO A 92 -3.21 4.27 -2.32
CA PRO A 92 -3.94 3.22 -3.03
C PRO A 92 -5.18 2.67 -2.31
N GLY A 93 -5.51 3.16 -1.12
CA GLY A 93 -6.61 2.67 -0.30
C GLY A 93 -6.30 1.36 0.41
N THR A 94 -5.03 1.07 0.75
CA THR A 94 -4.63 -0.22 1.34
C THR A 94 -5.40 -0.55 2.61
N MET A 95 -5.66 0.45 3.47
CA MET A 95 -6.48 0.28 4.68
C MET A 95 -7.91 -0.10 4.31
N LEU A 96 -8.52 0.65 3.39
CA LEU A 96 -9.88 0.38 2.91
C LEU A 96 -10.03 -1.05 2.40
N TRP A 97 -9.12 -1.50 1.52
CA TRP A 97 -9.11 -2.87 1.02
C TRP A 97 -8.99 -3.89 2.15
N ALA A 98 -8.08 -3.66 3.10
CA ALA A 98 -7.89 -4.56 4.23
C ALA A 98 -9.10 -4.61 5.17
N THR A 99 -9.91 -3.55 5.25
CA THR A 99 -11.15 -3.57 6.07
C THR A 99 -12.35 -4.21 5.39
N LEU A 100 -12.32 -4.38 4.06
CA LEU A 100 -13.45 -4.89 3.27
C LEU A 100 -13.28 -6.34 2.79
N ASP A 101 -12.10 -6.94 2.99
CA ASP A 101 -11.81 -8.36 2.75
C ASP A 101 -12.28 -9.24 3.91
#